data_AF-E3CEK3-F1
#
_entry.id   AF-E3CEK3-F1
#
_cell.length_a   1.000
_cell.length_b   1.000
_cell.length_c   1.000
_cell.angle_alpha   90.00
_cell.angle_beta   90.00
_cell.angle_gamma   90.00
#
_symmetry.space_group_name_H-M   'P 1'
#
loop_
_entity.id
_entity.type
_entity.pdbx_description
1 polymer ?
#
loop_
_entity_poly.entity_id
_entity_poly.type
_entity_poly.pdbx_seq_one_letter_code
_entity_poly.pdbx_strand_id
1 'polypeptide(L)'
;MYIATILVSFLLTVAAIPAFIRFYHRAHISGQQMHEDVKQHKAKAGTPTMGGVVFLITAVLVSFVVTVLTGNFTRPVQLILFILILYGIVGFLDDF
;
A
#
# COMPACT_ATOMS: atom_id res chain seq x y z
N MET A 1 -9.07 -16.91 -14.29
CA MET A 1 -9.04 -16.48 -12.87
C MET A 1 -7.95 -15.47 -12.59
N TYR A 2 -6.68 -15.78 -12.91
CA TYR A 2 -5.55 -14.87 -12.67
C TYR A 2 -5.67 -13.47 -13.33
N ILE A 3 -6.12 -13.40 -14.59
CA ILE A 3 -6.35 -12.12 -15.27
C ILE A 3 -7.40 -11.27 -14.53
N ALA A 4 -8.48 -11.88 -14.05
CA ALA A 4 -9.50 -11.19 -13.28
C ALA A 4 -8.94 -10.68 -11.95
N THR A 5 -8.10 -11.48 -11.26
CA THR A 5 -7.42 -11.06 -10.03
C THR A 5 -6.51 -9.85 -10.26
N ILE A 6 -5.76 -9.83 -11.36
CA ILE A 6 -4.88 -8.71 -11.73
C ILE A 6 -5.71 -7.45 -12.04
N LEU A 7 -6.81 -7.57 -12.79
CA LEU A 7 -7.67 -6.44 -13.09
C LEU A 7 -8.35 -5.88 -11.84
N VAL A 8 -8.82 -6.75 -10.95
CA VAL A 8 -9.46 -6.35 -9.69
C VAL A 8 -8.45 -5.64 -8.77
N SER A 9 -7.24 -6.19 -8.61
CA SER A 9 -6.21 -5.54 -7.78
C SER A 9 -5.77 -4.20 -8.34
N PHE A 10 -5.62 -4.10 -9.66
CA PHE A 10 -5.29 -2.84 -10.34
C PHE A 10 -6.38 -1.78 -10.12
N LEU A 11 -7.64 -2.11 -10.39
CA LEU A 11 -8.76 -1.17 -10.26
C LEU A 11 -8.97 -0.72 -8.81
N LEU A 12 -8.88 -1.65 -7.85
CA LEU A 12 -8.99 -1.31 -6.43
C LEU A 12 -7.86 -0.38 -5.99
N THR A 13 -6.63 -0.63 -6.43
CA THR A 13 -5.48 0.22 -6.08
C THR A 13 -5.64 1.62 -6.65
N VAL A 14 -6.00 1.74 -7.94
CA VAL A 14 -6.22 3.03 -8.60
C VAL A 14 -7.35 3.82 -7.94
N ALA A 15 -8.43 3.15 -7.51
CA ALA A 15 -9.53 3.80 -6.81
C ALA A 15 -9.18 4.19 -5.36
N ALA A 16 -8.34 3.40 -4.67
CA ALA A 16 -7.96 3.63 -3.29
C ALA A 16 -6.92 4.75 -3.11
N ILE A 17 -6.00 4.92 -4.07
CA ILE A 17 -4.95 5.95 -4.00
C ILE A 17 -5.51 7.38 -3.81
N PRO A 18 -6.50 7.87 -4.59
CA PRO A 18 -7.07 9.20 -4.40
C PRO A 18 -7.77 9.39 -3.04
N ALA A 19 -8.35 8.33 -2.47
CA ALA A 19 -8.93 8.36 -1.14
C ALA A 19 -7.83 8.45 -0.08
N PHE A 20 -6.75 7.69 -0.24
CA PHE A 20 -5.59 7.71 0.64
C PHE A 20 -4.88 9.06 0.63
N ILE A 21 -4.66 9.67 -0.54
CA ILE A 21 -4.06 11.01 -0.65
C ILE A 21 -4.91 12.04 0.11
N ARG A 22 -6.24 12.00 -0.04
CA ARG A 22 -7.15 12.90 0.68
C ARG A 22 -7.09 12.68 2.20
N PHE A 23 -7.01 11.43 2.65
CA PHE A 23 -6.82 11.10 4.07
C PHE A 23 -5.50 11.67 4.61
N TYR A 24 -4.40 11.47 3.88
CA TYR A 24 -3.07 11.94 4.27
C TYR A 24 -3.00 13.46 4.38
N HIS A 25 -3.58 14.16 3.41
CA HIS A 25 -3.63 15.63 3.40
C HIS A 25 -4.50 16.19 4.53
N ARG A 26 -5.55 15.47 4.93
CA ARG A 26 -6.44 15.85 6.04
C ARG A 26 -5.82 15.56 7.41
N ALA A 27 -5.00 14.51 7.51
CA ALA A 27 -4.32 14.14 8.74
C ALA A 27 -3.12 15.06 9.08
N HIS A 28 -2.83 16.06 8.24
CA HIS A 28 -1.67 16.95 8.39
C HIS A 28 -0.33 16.20 8.57
N ILE A 29 -0.26 14.96 8.06
CA ILE A 29 0.99 14.20 7.98
C ILE A 29 1.76 14.79 6.80
N SER A 30 2.35 15.96 7.01
CA SER A 30 3.29 16.54 6.07
C SER A 30 4.46 15.57 5.98
N GLY A 31 4.62 14.93 4.82
CA GLY A 31 5.74 14.03 4.54
C GLY A 31 7.05 14.63 5.03
N GLN A 32 7.92 13.77 5.56
CA GLN A 32 9.19 14.08 6.22
C GLN A 32 9.76 15.46 5.86
N GLN A 33 10.12 16.25 6.89
CA GLN A 33 10.82 17.52 6.71
C GLN A 33 12.12 17.28 5.92
N MET A 34 12.05 17.39 4.59
CA MET A 34 13.22 17.32 3.73
C MET A 34 14.09 18.51 4.07
N HIS A 35 15.34 18.22 4.45
CA HIS A 35 16.35 19.23 4.70
C HIS A 35 16.39 20.22 3.53
N GLU A 36 16.35 21.51 3.84
CA GLU A 36 16.13 22.63 2.89
C GLU A 36 17.29 22.86 1.90
N ASP A 37 18.21 21.91 1.76
CA ASP A 37 19.52 22.13 1.13
C ASP A 37 19.47 22.24 -0.40
N VAL A 38 18.33 21.94 -1.06
CA VAL A 38 18.23 22.03 -2.53
C VAL A 38 16.85 22.49 -3.02
N LYS A 39 16.81 23.61 -3.75
CA LYS A 39 15.58 24.24 -4.31
C LYS A 39 14.70 23.28 -5.13
N GLN A 40 15.28 22.24 -5.72
CA GLN A 40 14.57 21.22 -6.50
C GLN A 40 13.70 20.27 -5.65
N HIS A 41 13.95 20.16 -4.34
CA HIS A 41 13.14 19.37 -3.42
C HIS A 41 11.84 20.07 -3.00
N LYS A 42 11.73 21.39 -3.19
CA LYS A 42 10.47 22.13 -2.93
C LYS A 42 9.32 21.69 -3.84
N ALA A 43 9.62 21.15 -5.03
CA ALA A 43 8.60 20.64 -5.96
C ALA A 43 7.98 19.30 -5.50
N LYS A 44 8.61 18.58 -4.56
CA LYS A 44 8.08 17.33 -3.96
C LYS A 44 7.50 17.53 -2.57
N ALA A 45 7.46 18.77 -2.07
CA ALA A 45 6.88 19.09 -0.78
C ALA A 45 5.36 18.87 -0.84
N GLY A 46 4.86 17.89 -0.09
CA GLY A 46 3.42 17.57 0.01
C GLY A 46 2.97 16.29 -0.70
N THR A 47 3.85 15.58 -1.42
CA THR A 47 3.52 14.21 -1.85
C THR A 47 3.60 13.25 -0.66
N PRO A 48 2.56 12.43 -0.40
CA PRO A 48 2.53 11.52 0.74
C PRO A 48 3.63 10.46 0.64
N THR A 49 4.40 10.28 1.71
CA THR A 49 5.59 9.40 1.75
C THR A 49 5.25 7.92 1.96
N MET A 50 3.98 7.55 2.19
CA MET A 50 3.54 6.17 2.47
C MET A 50 2.54 5.58 1.46
N GLY A 51 2.68 5.87 0.17
CA GLY A 51 1.80 5.28 -0.85
C GLY A 51 1.80 3.73 -0.87
N GLY A 52 2.90 3.11 -0.45
CA GLY A 52 3.07 1.65 -0.39
C GLY A 52 2.07 0.92 0.52
N VAL A 53 1.51 1.61 1.52
CA VAL A 53 0.50 1.05 2.42
C VAL A 53 -0.77 0.65 1.65
N VAL A 54 -1.18 1.45 0.66
CA VAL A 54 -2.35 1.15 -0.17
C VAL A 54 -2.13 -0.11 -0.99
N PHE A 55 -0.93 -0.28 -1.55
CA PHE A 55 -0.55 -1.47 -2.30
C PHE A 55 -0.54 -2.71 -1.41
N LEU A 56 0.05 -2.63 -0.22
CA LEU A 56 0.09 -3.73 0.73
C LEU A 56 -1.32 -4.17 1.16
N ILE A 57 -2.17 -3.22 1.57
CA ILE A 57 -3.55 -3.52 1.98
C ILE A 57 -4.32 -4.17 0.83
N THR A 58 -4.23 -3.60 -0.38
CA THR A 58 -4.96 -4.12 -1.54
C THR A 58 -4.44 -5.51 -1.95
N ALA A 59 -3.12 -5.71 -1.95
CA ALA A 59 -2.51 -7.00 -2.29
C ALA A 59 -2.90 -8.09 -1.31
N VAL A 60 -2.86 -7.81 0.00
CA VAL A 60 -3.27 -8.76 1.05
C VAL A 60 -4.76 -9.09 0.93
N LEU A 61 -5.63 -8.08 0.81
CA LEU A 61 -7.08 -8.29 0.71
C LEU A 61 -7.46 -9.12 -0.51
N VAL A 62 -6.99 -8.72 -1.70
CA VAL A 62 -7.34 -9.41 -2.94
C VAL A 62 -6.79 -10.84 -2.94
N SER A 63 -5.54 -11.03 -2.51
CA SER A 63 -4.93 -12.36 -2.45
C SER A 63 -5.65 -13.26 -1.45
N PHE A 64 -6.03 -12.74 -0.28
CA PHE A 64 -6.80 -13.48 0.71
C PHE A 64 -8.19 -13.88 0.18
N VAL A 65 -8.97 -12.93 -0.36
CA VAL A 65 -10.32 -13.20 -0.87
C VAL A 65 -10.29 -14.21 -2.01
N VAL A 66 -9.38 -14.06 -2.97
CA VAL A 66 -9.30 -14.98 -4.13
C VAL A 66 -8.86 -16.37 -3.68
N THR A 67 -7.88 -16.49 -2.79
CA THR A 67 -7.39 -17.81 -2.36
C THR A 67 -8.42 -18.55 -1.50
N VAL A 68 -9.23 -17.85 -0.71
CA VAL A 68 -10.36 -18.42 0.03
C VAL A 68 -11.48 -18.87 -0.92
N LEU A 69 -11.91 -18.01 -1.85
CA LEU A 69 -13.01 -18.33 -2.78
C LEU A 69 -12.69 -19.49 -3.71
N THR A 70 -11.41 -19.67 -4.04
CA THR A 70 -10.94 -20.70 -4.95
C THR A 70 -10.52 -22.00 -4.26
N GLY A 71 -10.59 -22.05 -2.93
CA GLY A 71 -10.12 -23.18 -2.12
C GLY A 71 -8.61 -23.36 -2.11
N ASN A 72 -7.84 -22.41 -2.66
CA ASN A 72 -6.37 -22.46 -2.75
C ASN A 72 -5.67 -21.82 -1.53
N PHE A 73 -6.36 -21.69 -0.40
CA PHE A 73 -5.81 -21.13 0.83
C PHE A 73 -4.90 -22.14 1.56
N THR A 74 -3.80 -22.49 0.88
CA THR A 74 -2.81 -23.47 1.32
C THR A 74 -1.80 -22.87 2.29
N ARG A 75 -1.06 -23.73 3.02
CA ARG A 75 -0.02 -23.30 3.98
C ARG A 75 1.03 -22.34 3.37
N PRO A 76 1.54 -22.54 2.14
CA PRO A 76 2.50 -21.60 1.54
C PRO A 76 1.91 -20.21 1.34
N VAL A 77 0.64 -20.12 0.91
CA VAL A 77 -0.06 -18.84 0.71
C VAL A 77 -0.22 -18.11 2.05
N GLN A 78 -0.59 -18.83 3.11
CA GLN A 78 -0.71 -18.28 4.46
C GLN A 78 0.61 -17.69 4.95
N LEU A 79 1.72 -18.41 4.76
CA LEU A 79 3.04 -17.95 5.16
C LEU A 79 3.49 -16.70 4.41
N ILE A 80 3.28 -16.67 3.08
CA ILE A 80 3.63 -15.50 2.26
C ILE A 80 2.81 -14.28 2.68
N LEU A 81 1.49 -14.44 2.89
CA LEU A 81 0.64 -13.34 3.36
C LEU A 81 1.05 -12.86 4.75
N PHE A 82 1.41 -13.77 5.65
CA PHE A 82 1.91 -13.42 6.98
C PHE A 82 3.21 -12.61 6.91
N ILE A 83 4.19 -13.08 6.14
CA ILE A 83 5.47 -12.40 5.95
C ILE A 83 5.26 -11.02 5.30
N LEU A 84 4.39 -10.93 4.30
CA LEU A 84 4.05 -9.67 3.62
C LEU A 84 3.48 -8.63 4.60
N ILE A 85 2.58 -9.05 5.49
CA ILE A 85 2.03 -8.18 6.54
C ILE A 85 3.13 -7.77 7.52
N LEU A 86 3.97 -8.70 7.96
CA LEU A 86 5.05 -8.43 8.92
C LEU A 86 6.03 -7.37 8.38
N TYR A 87 6.53 -7.55 7.16
CA TYR A 87 7.42 -6.57 6.53
C TYR A 87 6.70 -5.26 6.20
N GLY A 88 5.40 -5.32 5.88
CA GLY A 88 4.57 -4.13 5.71
C GLY A 88 4.47 -3.29 6.98
N ILE A 89 4.35 -3.93 8.14
CA ILE A 89 4.35 -3.26 9.45
C ILE A 89 5.72 -2.65 9.73
N VAL A 90 6.82 -3.38 9.49
CA VAL A 90 8.18 -2.85 9.69
C VAL A 90 8.42 -1.61 8.84
N GLY A 91 8.07 -1.64 7.55
CA GLY A 91 8.20 -0.48 6.67
C GLY A 91 7.30 0.68 7.09
N PHE A 92 6.06 0.40 7.54
CA PHE A 92 5.17 1.44 8.06
C PHE A 92 5.73 2.11 9.32
N LEU A 93 6.35 1.36 10.22
CA LEU A 93 6.99 1.90 11.43
C LEU A 93 8.25 2.71 11.12
N ASP A 94 8.99 2.36 10.06
CA ASP A 94 10.19 3.08 9.63
C ASP A 94 9.84 4.42 8.94
N ASP A 95 8.73 4.43 8.18
CA ASP A 95 8.26 5.62 7.47
C ASP A 95 7.47 6.60 8.37
N PHE A 96 6.93 6.16 9.52
CA PHE A 96 6.06 6.93 10.43
C PHE A 96 6.85 7.78 11.43
#